data_AF-A0A3D2NMK4-F1
#
_entry.id   AF-A0A3D2NMK4-F1
#
_cell.length_a   1.000
_cell.length_b   1.000
_cell.length_c   1.000
_cell.angle_alpha   90.00
_cell.angle_beta   90.00
_cell.angle_gamma   90.00
#
_symmetry.space_group_name_H-M   'P 1'
#
loop_
_entity.id
_entity.type
_entity.pdbx_description
1 polymer ?
#
loop_
_entity_poly.entity_id
_entity_poly.type
_entity_poly.pdbx_seq_one_letter_code
_entity_poly.pdbx_strand_id
1 'polypeptide(L)'
;MDDKFWKHWTEPNGMLITNIPINWMYLNPVVEPRTEEPPYSFEPYEDAIGCFQLSCYPLKELSPNRNDQAGSLVRESKWIHRRMDSDEFDVHIYYGAMEDQALIGKYIYSRELRGDTQILEQLELVDRVLNRIKVIPVNDRSLAANLDKYDRFLASLVASYDLLDAAIHSESYIEIVVIATNQIDAFLRLSIVIAKQLRDQTDDIEVKYLFQGDNEKGILERKIFSEAVQLGIIDVQMSARLNDIYDFRNRVIHRYIISLIRTRDIIPAVGELLDAQEEIRLVLRGLEDRQIGRSFGIYGRGFKRLDGYDEVEIKRAESMANDKHVLDRFRRKIAMG
;
A
#
# COMPACT_ATOMS: atom_id res chain seq x y z
N MET A 1 -20.85 -15.22 4.05
CA MET A 1 -19.50 -15.12 3.45
C MET A 1 -18.60 -14.55 4.53
N ASP A 2 -17.55 -15.26 4.89
CA ASP A 2 -16.71 -14.98 6.06
C ASP A 2 -15.98 -13.62 5.90
N ASP A 3 -15.85 -12.85 6.99
CA ASP A 3 -15.16 -11.52 6.99
C ASP A 3 -13.66 -11.60 6.68
N LYS A 4 -13.17 -12.80 6.40
CA LYS A 4 -11.77 -13.14 6.14
C LYS A 4 -11.23 -12.63 4.80
N PHE A 5 -12.06 -12.48 3.76
CA PHE A 5 -11.59 -12.12 2.41
C PHE A 5 -11.76 -10.63 2.07
N TRP A 6 -11.35 -9.77 3.01
CA TRP A 6 -11.38 -8.32 2.85
C TRP A 6 -10.03 -7.71 3.16
N LYS A 7 -9.66 -6.68 2.39
CA LYS A 7 -8.50 -5.84 2.65
C LYS A 7 -8.94 -4.43 3.03
N HIS A 8 -8.07 -3.75 3.77
CA HIS A 8 -8.28 -2.36 4.14
C HIS A 8 -8.04 -1.45 2.94
N TRP A 9 -8.80 -0.37 2.85
CA TRP A 9 -8.49 0.74 1.96
C TRP A 9 -8.72 2.05 2.69
N THR A 10 -7.73 2.92 2.61
CA THR A 10 -7.76 4.27 3.15
C THR A 10 -7.77 5.23 1.97
N GLU A 11 -8.66 6.23 2.03
CA GLU A 11 -8.62 7.30 1.05
C GLU A 11 -7.26 8.03 1.16
N PRO A 12 -6.61 8.42 0.04
CA PRO A 12 -5.22 8.93 0.05
C PRO A 12 -4.93 10.12 0.99
N ASN A 13 -5.94 10.94 1.31
CA ASN A 13 -5.84 12.07 2.23
C ASN A 13 -6.32 11.73 3.65
N GLY A 14 -6.58 10.45 3.94
CA GLY A 14 -7.03 9.96 5.23
C GLY A 14 -8.43 10.43 5.59
N MET A 15 -9.29 10.76 4.63
CA MET A 15 -10.63 11.28 4.91
C MET A 15 -11.58 10.19 5.39
N LEU A 16 -11.48 8.99 4.81
CA LEU A 16 -12.30 7.84 5.16
C LEU A 16 -11.52 6.54 5.04
N ILE A 17 -12.04 5.52 5.70
CA ILE A 17 -11.58 4.14 5.60
C ILE A 17 -12.73 3.22 5.29
N THR A 18 -12.43 2.13 4.58
CA THR A 18 -13.38 1.02 4.41
C THR A 18 -12.63 -0.30 4.25
N ASN A 19 -13.39 -1.37 4.06
CA ASN A 19 -12.87 -2.65 3.63
C ASN A 19 -13.45 -2.96 2.26
N ILE A 20 -12.57 -3.33 1.32
CA ILE A 20 -12.94 -3.82 0.00
C ILE A 20 -12.64 -5.31 -0.12
N PRO A 21 -13.33 -6.05 -1.01
CA PRO A 21 -12.98 -7.43 -1.29
C PRO A 21 -11.50 -7.57 -1.62
N ILE A 22 -10.87 -8.61 -1.10
CA ILE A 22 -9.42 -8.81 -1.25
C ILE A 22 -8.98 -9.02 -2.70
N ASN A 23 -9.91 -9.46 -3.56
CA ASN A 23 -9.70 -9.66 -4.98
C ASN A 23 -10.05 -8.42 -5.84
N TRP A 24 -10.36 -7.27 -5.22
CA TRP A 24 -10.57 -6.01 -5.93
C TRP A 24 -9.29 -5.18 -5.98
N MET A 25 -8.99 -4.63 -7.16
CA MET A 25 -7.94 -3.66 -7.44
C MET A 25 -8.44 -2.24 -7.23
N TYR A 26 -7.59 -1.36 -6.70
CA TYR A 26 -7.81 0.09 -6.74
C TYR A 26 -7.19 0.68 -8.02
N LEU A 27 -8.02 1.27 -8.88
CA LEU A 27 -7.67 1.56 -10.27
C LEU A 27 -7.07 2.94 -10.51
N ASN A 28 -7.29 3.92 -9.64
CA ASN A 28 -6.84 5.29 -9.92
C ASN A 28 -5.33 5.37 -10.19
N PRO A 29 -4.45 4.70 -9.41
CA PRO A 29 -3.01 4.71 -9.70
C PRO A 29 -2.65 4.02 -11.01
N VAL A 30 -3.52 3.17 -11.55
CA VAL A 30 -3.33 2.44 -12.81
C VAL A 30 -3.71 3.30 -14.01
N VAL A 31 -4.85 3.99 -13.93
CA VAL A 31 -5.41 4.78 -15.03
C VAL A 31 -4.82 6.19 -15.09
N GLU A 32 -4.67 6.83 -13.93
CA GLU A 32 -4.13 8.20 -13.79
C GLU A 32 -3.03 8.23 -12.71
N PRO A 33 -1.82 7.71 -13.00
CA PRO A 33 -0.78 7.47 -11.99
C PRO A 33 -0.26 8.74 -11.27
N ARG A 34 -0.68 9.93 -11.68
CA ARG A 34 -0.20 11.22 -11.16
C ARG A 34 -1.23 11.97 -10.33
N THR A 35 -2.50 11.55 -10.34
CA THR A 35 -3.60 12.24 -9.66
C THR A 35 -4.54 11.22 -9.03
N GLU A 36 -4.51 11.10 -7.71
CA GLU A 36 -5.45 10.27 -6.96
C GLU A 36 -6.58 11.12 -6.41
N GLU A 37 -7.44 11.56 -7.32
CA GLU A 37 -8.64 12.33 -7.01
C GLU A 37 -9.90 11.47 -7.15
N PRO A 38 -11.01 11.80 -6.46
CA PRO A 38 -12.27 11.10 -6.64
C PRO A 38 -12.80 11.27 -8.08
N PRO A 39 -13.47 10.25 -8.66
CA PRO A 39 -13.89 9.01 -8.01
C PRO A 39 -12.78 7.97 -7.86
N TYR A 40 -12.69 7.37 -6.67
CA TYR A 40 -11.84 6.21 -6.37
C TYR A 40 -12.51 4.94 -6.91
N SER A 41 -11.87 4.31 -7.89
CA SER A 41 -12.46 3.22 -8.68
C SER A 41 -11.89 1.86 -8.28
N PHE A 42 -12.75 0.85 -8.22
CA PHE A 42 -12.43 -0.51 -7.78
C PHE A 42 -13.09 -1.55 -8.68
N GLU A 43 -12.31 -2.55 -9.08
CA GLU A 43 -12.76 -3.66 -9.93
C GLU A 43 -12.11 -4.97 -9.47
N PRO A 44 -12.74 -6.14 -9.66
CA PRO A 44 -12.06 -7.42 -9.55
C PRO A 44 -10.77 -7.46 -10.39
N TYR A 45 -9.71 -8.11 -9.91
CA TYR A 45 -8.49 -8.31 -10.70
C TYR A 45 -8.75 -9.06 -12.01
N GLU A 46 -9.71 -10.00 -12.00
CA GLU A 46 -10.08 -10.88 -13.11
C GLU A 46 -11.56 -10.74 -13.42
N ASP A 47 -11.90 -10.86 -14.70
CA ASP A 47 -13.27 -10.90 -15.19
C ASP A 47 -14.14 -9.74 -14.64
N ALA A 48 -13.60 -8.52 -14.70
CA ALA A 48 -14.31 -7.33 -14.27
C ALA A 48 -15.58 -7.13 -15.14
N ILE A 49 -16.75 -7.32 -14.52
CA ILE A 49 -18.07 -7.16 -15.14
C ILE A 49 -18.72 -5.80 -14.82
N GLY A 50 -18.02 -4.96 -14.06
CA GLY A 50 -18.47 -3.64 -13.67
C GLY A 50 -17.48 -2.98 -12.72
N CYS A 51 -17.64 -1.68 -12.51
CA CYS A 51 -16.75 -0.83 -11.73
C CYS A 51 -17.49 -0.23 -10.54
N PHE A 52 -16.95 -0.41 -9.33
CA PHE A 52 -17.39 0.33 -8.15
C PHE A 52 -16.57 1.61 -8.02
N GLN A 53 -17.24 2.73 -7.84
CA GLN A 53 -16.62 4.04 -7.63
C GLN A 53 -17.09 4.62 -6.30
N LEU A 54 -16.17 5.21 -5.55
CA LEU A 54 -16.45 5.94 -4.32
C LEU A 54 -15.92 7.36 -4.42
N SER A 55 -16.67 8.34 -3.92
CA SER A 55 -16.24 9.72 -3.84
C SER A 55 -16.62 10.31 -2.50
N CYS A 56 -15.75 11.17 -1.97
CA CYS A 56 -16.02 11.96 -0.78
C CYS A 56 -15.72 13.44 -1.04
N TYR A 57 -16.60 14.30 -0.56
CA TYR A 57 -16.46 15.74 -0.69
C TYR A 57 -16.80 16.41 0.64
N PRO A 58 -16.14 17.51 1.02
CA PRO A 58 -16.51 18.27 2.20
C PRO A 58 -17.99 18.67 2.16
N LEU A 59 -18.78 18.26 3.16
CA LEU A 59 -20.23 18.49 3.16
C LEU A 59 -20.58 19.98 3.10
N LYS A 60 -19.75 20.81 3.73
CA LYS A 60 -19.87 22.29 3.72
C LYS A 60 -19.82 22.90 2.32
N GLU A 61 -19.15 22.25 1.35
CA GLU A 61 -19.03 22.76 -0.01
C GLU A 61 -20.28 22.43 -0.83
N LEU A 62 -20.89 21.27 -0.58
CA LEU A 62 -22.10 20.81 -1.28
C LEU A 62 -23.40 21.26 -0.60
N SER A 63 -23.36 21.63 0.69
CA SER A 63 -24.51 22.13 1.44
C SER A 63 -24.08 23.14 2.52
N PRO A 64 -23.74 24.39 2.14
CA PRO A 64 -23.20 25.40 3.04
C PRO A 64 -24.09 25.74 4.24
N ASN A 65 -25.41 25.54 4.11
CA ASN A 65 -26.41 25.90 5.12
C ASN A 65 -26.73 24.76 6.11
N ARG A 66 -26.07 23.60 6.03
CA ARG A 66 -26.34 22.41 6.87
C ARG A 66 -25.47 22.29 8.13
N ASN A 67 -24.63 23.28 8.41
CA ASN A 67 -23.56 23.18 9.42
C ASN A 67 -24.00 22.91 10.88
N ASP A 68 -25.29 23.05 11.22
CA ASP A 68 -25.73 22.96 12.62
C ASP A 68 -26.61 21.74 12.96
N GLN A 69 -26.89 20.84 12.00
CA GLN A 69 -27.68 19.61 12.26
C GLN A 69 -26.91 18.30 12.15
N ALA A 70 -25.59 18.36 11.93
CA ALA A 70 -24.72 17.20 11.81
C ALA A 70 -24.82 16.27 13.05
N GLY A 71 -25.11 16.80 14.23
CA GLY A 71 -25.32 15.99 15.44
C GLY A 71 -26.62 15.17 15.48
N SER A 72 -27.58 15.37 14.57
CA SER A 72 -28.91 14.71 14.62
C SER A 72 -29.22 13.75 13.46
N LEU A 73 -28.42 13.79 12.38
CA LEU A 73 -28.51 12.83 11.26
C LEU A 73 -27.49 11.69 11.36
N VAL A 74 -26.66 11.72 12.40
CA VAL A 74 -25.62 10.73 12.67
C VAL A 74 -26.14 9.73 13.71
N ARG A 75 -26.95 8.78 13.25
CA ARG A 75 -27.20 7.46 13.86
C ARG A 75 -28.10 6.68 12.89
N GLU A 76 -27.51 5.68 12.25
CA GLU A 76 -28.08 4.79 11.22
C GLU A 76 -28.07 5.35 9.78
N SER A 77 -26.94 5.09 9.11
CA SER A 77 -26.68 5.19 7.68
C SER A 77 -27.71 4.43 6.84
N LYS A 78 -28.76 5.10 6.36
CA LYS A 78 -29.47 4.61 5.16
C LYS A 78 -28.95 5.38 3.96
N TRP A 79 -28.00 4.75 3.26
CA TRP A 79 -27.61 5.16 1.92
C TRP A 79 -28.87 5.34 1.07
N ILE A 80 -29.01 6.51 0.43
CA ILE A 80 -30.10 6.70 -0.53
C ILE A 80 -29.65 6.06 -1.82
N HIS A 81 -30.36 5.01 -2.23
CA HIS A 81 -30.10 4.29 -3.48
C HIS A 81 -30.99 4.84 -4.61
N ARG A 82 -30.39 5.05 -5.77
CA ARG A 82 -31.08 5.35 -7.04
C ARG A 82 -30.46 4.52 -8.16
N ARG A 83 -31.29 4.12 -9.11
CA ARG A 83 -30.86 3.49 -10.36
C ARG A 83 -30.99 4.49 -11.51
N MET A 84 -29.96 4.60 -12.33
CA MET A 84 -29.93 5.40 -13.55
C MET A 84 -29.45 4.51 -14.69
N ASP A 85 -30.35 4.19 -15.60
CA ASP A 85 -30.04 3.38 -16.76
C ASP A 85 -29.86 4.28 -17.99
N SER A 86 -28.90 3.94 -18.83
CA SER A 86 -28.65 4.59 -20.11
C SER A 86 -28.70 3.55 -21.24
N ASP A 87 -28.46 3.98 -22.48
CA ASP A 87 -28.44 3.05 -23.60
C ASP A 87 -27.23 2.11 -23.58
N GLU A 88 -26.14 2.49 -22.92
CA GLU A 88 -24.88 1.75 -22.88
C GLU A 88 -24.60 1.12 -21.51
N PHE A 89 -24.91 1.84 -20.43
CA PHE A 89 -24.57 1.44 -19.06
C PHE A 89 -25.76 1.54 -18.11
N ASP A 90 -25.79 0.65 -17.12
CA ASP A 90 -26.65 0.75 -15.95
C ASP A 90 -25.83 1.21 -14.75
N VAL A 91 -26.36 2.16 -13.98
CA VAL A 91 -25.67 2.77 -12.85
C VAL A 91 -26.51 2.70 -11.59
N HIS A 92 -25.96 2.07 -10.55
CA HIS A 92 -26.52 2.11 -9.20
C HIS A 92 -25.78 3.18 -8.40
N ILE A 93 -26.49 4.22 -7.99
CA ILE A 93 -25.94 5.36 -7.25
C ILE A 93 -26.40 5.28 -5.80
N TYR A 94 -25.46 5.41 -4.88
CA TYR A 94 -25.66 5.44 -3.44
C TYR A 94 -25.11 6.77 -2.95
N TYR A 95 -25.89 7.55 -2.22
CA TYR A 95 -25.39 8.82 -1.69
C TYR A 95 -25.93 9.12 -0.30
N GLY A 96 -25.15 9.88 0.46
CA GLY A 96 -25.46 10.24 1.84
C GLY A 96 -24.47 11.26 2.39
N ALA A 97 -24.70 11.66 3.64
CA ALA A 97 -23.77 12.46 4.41
C ALA A 97 -23.38 11.67 5.67
N MET A 98 -22.09 11.68 5.99
CA MET A 98 -21.53 11.07 7.19
C MET A 98 -20.56 12.06 7.82
N GLU A 99 -20.80 12.45 9.07
CA GLU A 99 -20.00 13.47 9.76
C GLU A 99 -19.85 14.77 8.92
N ASP A 100 -18.62 15.17 8.60
CA ASP A 100 -18.30 16.37 7.79
C ASP A 100 -18.17 16.08 6.28
N GLN A 101 -18.55 14.88 5.83
CA GLN A 101 -18.39 14.43 4.44
C GLN A 101 -19.72 14.10 3.75
N ALA A 102 -19.84 14.49 2.50
CA ALA A 102 -20.81 13.96 1.56
C ALA A 102 -20.17 12.81 0.78
N LEU A 103 -20.85 11.67 0.72
CA LEU A 103 -20.33 10.46 0.08
C LEU A 103 -21.22 10.05 -1.09
N ILE A 104 -20.58 9.60 -2.17
CA ILE A 104 -21.25 9.08 -3.36
C ILE A 104 -20.56 7.77 -3.76
N GLY A 105 -21.29 6.66 -3.68
CA GLY A 105 -20.93 5.38 -4.27
C GLY A 105 -21.64 5.20 -5.62
N LYS A 106 -20.98 4.60 -6.60
CA LYS A 106 -21.59 4.20 -7.87
C LYS A 106 -21.14 2.79 -8.22
N TYR A 107 -22.03 1.96 -8.73
CA TYR A 107 -21.65 0.73 -9.42
C TYR A 107 -22.13 0.82 -10.86
N ILE A 108 -21.20 0.70 -11.81
CA ILE A 108 -21.42 0.91 -13.24
C ILE A 108 -21.14 -0.40 -13.96
N TYR A 109 -22.08 -0.90 -14.77
CA TYR A 109 -21.90 -2.10 -15.58
C TYR A 109 -22.56 -1.95 -16.95
N SER A 110 -22.11 -2.77 -17.92
CA SER A 110 -22.67 -2.79 -19.28
C SER A 110 -24.15 -3.20 -19.24
N ARG A 111 -24.99 -2.52 -20.04
CA ARG A 111 -26.40 -2.88 -20.21
C ARG A 111 -26.61 -4.33 -20.62
N GLU A 112 -25.66 -4.93 -21.33
CA GLU A 112 -25.72 -6.33 -21.79
C GLU A 112 -25.75 -7.33 -20.64
N LEU A 113 -25.25 -6.94 -19.47
CA LEU A 113 -25.22 -7.76 -18.25
C LEU A 113 -26.48 -7.57 -17.38
N ARG A 114 -27.50 -6.86 -17.88
CA ARG A 114 -28.74 -6.64 -17.13
C ARG A 114 -29.45 -7.97 -16.86
N GLY A 115 -29.63 -8.28 -15.59
CA GLY A 115 -30.26 -9.53 -15.14
C GLY A 115 -29.27 -10.69 -14.99
N ASP A 116 -27.98 -10.46 -15.26
CA ASP A 116 -26.92 -11.41 -14.91
C ASP A 116 -26.85 -11.54 -13.37
N THR A 117 -26.80 -12.78 -12.89
CA THR A 117 -26.71 -13.07 -11.46
C THR A 117 -25.42 -12.57 -10.84
N GLN A 118 -24.32 -12.51 -11.59
CA GLN A 118 -23.04 -12.00 -11.11
C GLN A 118 -23.12 -10.51 -10.75
N ILE A 119 -23.95 -9.73 -11.44
CA ILE A 119 -24.18 -8.32 -11.09
C ILE A 119 -24.86 -8.19 -9.73
N LEU A 120 -25.81 -9.08 -9.41
CA LEU A 120 -26.44 -9.08 -8.08
C LEU A 120 -25.43 -9.38 -6.98
N GLU A 121 -24.52 -10.35 -7.21
CA GLU A 121 -23.43 -10.66 -6.29
C GLU A 121 -22.48 -9.47 -6.08
N GLN A 122 -22.11 -8.76 -7.15
CA GLN A 122 -21.28 -7.56 -7.05
C GLN A 122 -22.00 -6.42 -6.30
N LEU A 123 -23.30 -6.22 -6.55
CA LEU A 123 -24.09 -5.23 -5.82
C LEU A 123 -24.22 -5.55 -4.32
N GLU A 124 -24.28 -6.84 -3.94
CA GLU A 124 -24.20 -7.24 -2.53
C GLU A 124 -22.84 -6.92 -1.91
N LEU A 125 -21.74 -7.12 -2.65
CA LEU A 125 -20.40 -6.71 -2.19
C LEU A 125 -20.32 -5.20 -2.02
N VAL A 126 -20.86 -4.42 -2.97
CA VAL A 126 -20.94 -2.96 -2.89
C VAL A 126 -21.69 -2.51 -1.64
N ASP A 127 -22.86 -3.09 -1.35
CA ASP A 127 -23.62 -2.77 -0.13
C ASP A 127 -22.81 -3.05 1.15
N ARG A 128 -22.08 -4.17 1.19
CA ARG A 128 -21.18 -4.49 2.31
C ARG A 128 -20.00 -3.51 2.43
N VAL A 129 -19.39 -3.07 1.33
CA VAL A 129 -18.36 -2.01 1.32
C VAL A 129 -18.94 -0.73 1.89
N LEU A 130 -20.10 -0.30 1.39
CA LEU A 130 -20.77 0.94 1.79
C LEU A 130 -21.14 0.96 3.28
N ASN A 131 -21.57 -0.18 3.81
CA ASN A 131 -21.92 -0.33 5.24
C ASN A 131 -20.70 -0.38 6.18
N ARG A 132 -19.48 -0.46 5.63
CA ARG A 132 -18.21 -0.48 6.40
C ARG A 132 -17.45 0.84 6.36
N ILE A 133 -17.90 1.79 5.54
CA ILE A 133 -17.27 3.10 5.44
C ILE A 133 -17.33 3.80 6.80
N LYS A 134 -16.19 4.33 7.23
CA LYS A 134 -16.08 5.24 8.37
C LYS A 134 -15.35 6.50 7.95
N VAL A 135 -15.92 7.66 8.27
CA VAL A 135 -15.24 8.94 8.12
C VAL A 135 -14.25 9.08 9.27
N ILE A 136 -13.00 9.39 8.95
CA ILE A 136 -11.95 9.56 9.94
C ILE A 136 -12.10 10.96 10.57
N PRO A 137 -12.06 11.06 11.92
CA PRO A 137 -12.06 12.35 12.61
C PRO A 137 -10.94 13.26 12.11
N VAL A 138 -11.22 14.56 11.98
CA VAL A 138 -10.28 15.55 11.43
C VAL A 138 -8.88 15.46 12.03
N ASN A 139 -8.78 15.23 13.35
CA ASN A 139 -7.52 15.15 14.08
C ASN A 139 -6.68 13.91 13.73
N ASP A 140 -7.31 12.85 13.23
CA ASP A 140 -6.66 11.56 12.95
C ASP A 140 -6.34 11.37 11.46
N ARG A 141 -6.83 12.26 10.57
CA ARG A 141 -6.67 12.14 9.10
C ARG A 141 -5.22 12.12 8.67
N SER A 142 -4.37 12.94 9.28
CA SER A 142 -2.94 12.95 8.95
C SER A 142 -2.28 11.62 9.28
N LEU A 143 -2.65 10.97 10.39
CA LEU A 143 -2.11 9.66 10.75
C LEU A 143 -2.60 8.60 9.76
N ALA A 144 -3.89 8.62 9.41
CA ALA A 144 -4.45 7.70 8.43
C ALA A 144 -3.80 7.83 7.04
N ALA A 145 -3.60 9.05 6.54
CA ALA A 145 -2.89 9.29 5.29
C ALA A 145 -1.43 8.81 5.35
N ASN A 146 -0.78 8.93 6.50
CA ASN A 146 0.58 8.45 6.68
C ASN A 146 0.66 6.91 6.76
N LEU A 147 -0.36 6.27 7.33
CA LEU A 147 -0.52 4.81 7.35
C LEU A 147 -0.76 4.26 5.93
N ASP A 148 -1.57 4.92 5.11
CA ASP A 148 -1.74 4.53 3.70
C ASP A 148 -0.40 4.52 2.94
N LYS A 149 0.44 5.56 3.13
CA LYS A 149 1.78 5.62 2.52
C LYS A 149 2.69 4.51 3.04
N TYR A 150 2.56 4.14 4.31
CA TYR A 150 3.27 3.01 4.88
C TYR A 150 2.81 1.68 4.26
N ASP A 151 1.50 1.45 4.11
CA ASP A 151 0.95 0.24 3.51
C ASP A 151 1.40 0.08 2.04
N ARG A 152 1.43 1.19 1.28
CA ARG A 152 1.95 1.22 -0.10
C ARG A 152 3.46 0.95 -0.18
N PHE A 153 4.21 1.39 0.82
CA PHE A 153 5.64 1.07 0.94
C PHE A 153 5.83 -0.43 1.17
N LEU A 154 5.05 -1.03 2.08
CA LEU A 154 5.06 -2.48 2.29
C LEU A 154 4.63 -3.25 1.04
N ALA A 155 3.59 -2.80 0.33
CA ALA A 155 3.17 -3.42 -0.93
C ALA A 155 4.30 -3.40 -1.98
N SER A 156 5.05 -2.29 -2.05
CA SER A 156 6.22 -2.17 -2.92
C SER A 156 7.34 -3.13 -2.52
N LEU A 157 7.54 -3.34 -1.22
CA LEU A 157 8.50 -4.31 -0.71
C LEU A 157 8.08 -5.75 -1.02
N VAL A 158 6.81 -6.11 -0.82
CA VAL A 158 6.28 -7.44 -1.17
C VAL A 158 6.45 -7.72 -2.67
N ALA A 159 6.06 -6.80 -3.54
CA ALA A 159 6.21 -6.96 -4.97
C ALA A 159 7.69 -7.08 -5.41
N SER A 160 8.60 -6.40 -4.70
CA SER A 160 10.03 -6.49 -5.01
C SER A 160 10.60 -7.90 -4.79
N TYR A 161 10.01 -8.71 -3.91
CA TYR A 161 10.39 -10.11 -3.75
C TYR A 161 10.05 -10.96 -4.98
N ASP A 162 8.92 -10.70 -5.64
CA ASP A 162 8.58 -11.38 -6.91
C ASP A 162 9.59 -11.04 -8.01
N LEU A 163 9.98 -9.76 -8.09
CA LEU A 163 10.97 -9.31 -9.07
C LEU A 163 12.34 -9.94 -8.78
N LEU A 164 12.74 -10.00 -7.50
CA LEU A 164 14.00 -10.60 -7.09
C LEU A 164 14.02 -12.10 -7.42
N ASP A 165 12.95 -12.81 -7.09
CA ASP A 165 12.81 -14.24 -7.37
C ASP A 165 12.87 -14.51 -8.89
N ALA A 166 12.15 -13.73 -9.69
CA ALA A 166 12.21 -13.83 -11.15
C ALA A 166 13.61 -13.54 -11.72
N ALA A 167 14.34 -12.58 -11.13
CA ALA A 167 15.69 -12.24 -11.53
C ALA A 167 16.70 -13.34 -11.16
N ILE A 168 16.53 -13.98 -9.99
CA ILE A 168 17.34 -15.13 -9.56
C ILE A 168 17.12 -16.31 -10.50
N HIS A 169 15.86 -16.68 -10.77
CA HIS A 169 15.52 -17.79 -11.64
C HIS A 169 16.02 -17.60 -13.08
N SER A 170 16.08 -16.35 -13.55
CA SER A 170 16.56 -16.01 -14.89
C SER A 170 18.06 -15.72 -14.97
N GLU A 171 18.78 -15.84 -13.85
CA GLU A 171 20.20 -15.46 -13.71
C GLU A 171 20.49 -14.02 -14.18
N SER A 172 19.54 -13.11 -13.97
CA SER A 172 19.64 -11.70 -14.34
C SER A 172 20.44 -10.92 -13.31
N TYR A 173 21.76 -11.17 -13.23
CA TYR A 173 22.63 -10.65 -12.16
C TYR A 173 22.59 -9.13 -11.94
N ILE A 174 22.43 -8.33 -13.01
CA ILE A 174 22.29 -6.87 -12.89
C ILE A 174 20.97 -6.51 -12.20
N GLU A 175 19.89 -7.19 -12.55
CA GLU A 175 18.56 -6.97 -11.96
C GLU A 175 18.54 -7.39 -10.48
N ILE A 176 19.18 -8.51 -10.14
CA ILE A 176 19.40 -8.93 -8.74
C ILE A 176 20.10 -7.81 -7.95
N VAL A 177 21.18 -7.23 -8.50
CA VAL A 177 21.91 -6.12 -7.87
C VAL A 177 21.00 -4.91 -7.63
N VAL A 178 20.20 -4.54 -8.61
CA VAL A 178 19.27 -3.39 -8.49
C VAL A 178 18.22 -3.66 -7.41
N ILE A 179 17.55 -4.81 -7.45
CA ILE A 179 16.42 -5.09 -6.55
C ILE A 179 16.88 -5.29 -5.12
N ALA A 180 17.94 -6.08 -4.88
CA ALA A 180 18.43 -6.34 -3.53
C ALA A 180 19.00 -5.08 -2.86
N THR A 181 19.65 -4.19 -3.62
CA THR A 181 20.07 -2.88 -3.06
C THR A 181 18.88 -1.98 -2.72
N ASN A 182 17.82 -1.97 -3.52
CA ASN A 182 16.59 -1.25 -3.19
C ASN A 182 15.91 -1.82 -1.94
N GLN A 183 15.89 -3.15 -1.76
CA GLN A 183 15.35 -3.79 -0.56
C GLN A 183 16.16 -3.43 0.70
N ILE A 184 17.50 -3.40 0.62
CA ILE A 184 18.36 -2.94 1.72
C ILE A 184 18.00 -1.51 2.12
N ASP A 185 17.94 -0.58 1.16
CA ASP A 185 17.56 0.82 1.43
C ASP A 185 16.16 0.89 2.05
N ALA A 186 15.21 0.08 1.56
CA ALA A 186 13.86 0.01 2.11
C ALA A 186 13.82 -0.49 3.56
N PHE A 187 14.55 -1.55 3.89
CA PHE A 187 14.63 -2.07 5.26
C PHE A 187 15.26 -1.05 6.21
N LEU A 188 16.29 -0.32 5.78
CA LEU A 188 16.89 0.74 6.59
C LEU A 188 15.93 1.91 6.82
N ARG A 189 15.17 2.32 5.80
CA ARG A 189 14.13 3.36 5.94
C ARG A 189 13.07 2.98 6.95
N LEU A 190 12.55 1.74 6.88
CA LEU A 190 11.62 1.23 7.89
C LEU A 190 12.25 1.18 9.27
N SER A 191 13.48 0.69 9.37
CA SER A 191 14.23 0.62 10.62
C SER A 191 14.41 2.00 11.25
N ILE A 192 14.68 3.04 10.45
CA ILE A 192 14.79 4.44 10.91
C ILE A 192 13.45 4.91 11.48
N VAL A 193 12.34 4.69 10.78
CA VAL A 193 11.00 5.08 11.25
C VAL A 193 10.69 4.40 12.59
N ILE A 194 10.86 3.09 12.68
CA ILE A 194 10.55 2.31 13.89
C ILE A 194 11.50 2.69 15.04
N ALA A 195 12.80 2.87 14.78
CA ALA A 195 13.76 3.26 15.80
C ALA A 195 13.43 4.62 16.41
N LYS A 196 12.97 5.58 15.60
CA LYS A 196 12.54 6.89 16.09
C LYS A 196 11.23 6.81 16.87
N GLN A 197 10.25 6.05 16.40
CA GLN A 197 9.03 5.77 17.18
C GLN A 197 9.34 5.14 18.54
N LEU A 198 10.29 4.18 18.59
CA LEU A 198 10.76 3.56 19.82
C LEU A 198 11.47 4.55 20.76
N ARG A 199 12.29 5.45 20.22
CA ARG A 199 13.00 6.48 20.99
C ARG A 199 12.05 7.53 21.56
N ASP A 200 11.13 8.02 20.72
CA ASP A 200 10.29 9.17 21.01
C ASP A 200 8.91 8.79 21.58
N GLN A 201 8.60 7.49 21.62
CA GLN A 201 7.32 6.92 22.09
C GLN A 201 6.10 7.51 21.36
N THR A 202 6.19 7.62 20.04
CA THR A 202 5.18 8.25 19.19
C THR A 202 4.57 7.27 18.19
N ASP A 203 3.34 7.57 17.77
CA ASP A 203 2.66 6.95 16.62
C ASP A 203 3.02 7.64 15.29
N ASP A 204 3.77 8.76 15.35
CA ASP A 204 4.14 9.54 14.17
C ASP A 204 4.97 8.72 13.19
N ILE A 205 4.57 8.75 11.93
CA ILE A 205 5.28 8.12 10.83
C ILE A 205 6.00 9.22 10.06
N GLU A 206 7.34 9.22 10.09
CA GLU A 206 8.14 10.15 9.29
C GLU A 206 8.09 9.75 7.80
N VAL A 207 7.02 10.15 7.12
CA VAL A 207 6.70 9.77 5.74
C VAL A 207 7.82 10.04 4.73
N LYS A 208 8.68 11.04 4.96
CA LYS A 208 9.83 11.34 4.08
C LYS A 208 10.78 10.14 3.86
N TYR A 209 10.75 9.14 4.73
CA TYR A 209 11.51 7.89 4.54
C TYR A 209 10.78 6.88 3.67
N LEU A 210 9.45 6.94 3.58
CA LEU A 210 8.60 5.91 2.97
C LEU A 210 7.95 6.35 1.66
N PHE A 211 7.83 7.66 1.44
CA PHE A 211 7.18 8.22 0.26
C PHE A 211 7.94 9.45 -0.22
N GLN A 212 8.02 9.60 -1.54
CA GLN A 212 8.57 10.76 -2.22
C GLN A 212 7.63 11.11 -3.36
N GLY A 213 7.05 12.30 -3.34
CA GLY A 213 6.26 12.81 -4.46
C GLY A 213 7.14 13.18 -5.66
N ASP A 214 6.54 13.24 -6.86
CA ASP A 214 7.24 13.51 -8.13
C ASP A 214 8.14 14.76 -8.11
N ASN A 215 7.75 15.79 -7.35
CA ASN A 215 8.46 17.07 -7.27
C ASN A 215 9.34 17.22 -6.01
N GLU A 216 9.47 16.16 -5.20
CA GLU A 216 10.24 16.19 -3.95
C GLU A 216 11.67 15.70 -4.16
N LYS A 217 12.61 16.30 -3.41
CA LYS A 217 14.00 15.83 -3.39
C LYS A 217 14.12 14.62 -2.48
N GLY A 218 14.43 13.46 -3.07
CA GLY A 218 14.70 12.24 -2.32
C GLY A 218 15.89 12.35 -1.36
N ILE A 219 15.86 11.50 -0.33
CA ILE A 219 16.99 11.32 0.59
C ILE A 219 18.01 10.41 -0.09
N LEU A 220 19.24 10.91 -0.23
CA LEU A 220 20.35 10.12 -0.75
C LEU A 220 20.60 8.89 0.13
N GLU A 221 20.83 7.75 -0.48
CA GLU A 221 21.05 6.46 0.22
C GLU A 221 22.21 6.51 1.22
N ARG A 222 23.32 7.18 0.90
CA ARG A 222 24.41 7.37 1.88
C ARG A 222 23.99 8.16 3.12
N LYS A 223 22.98 9.04 3.01
CA LYS A 223 22.37 9.71 4.18
C LYS A 223 21.52 8.75 5.00
N ILE A 224 20.80 7.82 4.36
CA ILE A 224 20.09 6.73 5.03
C ILE A 224 21.07 5.87 5.83
N PHE A 225 22.21 5.48 5.25
CA PHE A 225 23.24 4.72 5.96
C PHE A 225 23.81 5.48 7.16
N SER A 226 24.11 6.77 6.98
CA SER A 226 24.63 7.62 8.05
C SER A 226 23.64 7.78 9.20
N GLU A 227 22.36 7.97 8.88
CA GLU A 227 21.29 8.08 9.88
C GLU A 227 21.04 6.75 10.61
N ALA A 228 21.11 5.62 9.90
CA ALA A 228 21.02 4.30 10.51
C ALA A 228 22.13 4.04 11.53
N VAL A 229 23.37 4.49 11.25
CA VAL A 229 24.47 4.44 12.22
C VAL A 229 24.20 5.34 13.43
N GLN A 230 23.74 6.58 13.20
CA GLN A 230 23.45 7.53 14.28
C GLN A 230 22.36 7.02 15.24
N LEU A 231 21.38 6.26 14.72
CA LEU A 231 20.32 5.65 15.50
C LEU A 231 20.72 4.29 16.11
N GLY A 232 21.94 3.80 15.86
CA GLY A 232 22.40 2.51 16.34
C GLY A 232 21.67 1.31 15.73
N ILE A 233 21.10 1.48 14.54
CA ILE A 233 20.42 0.42 13.78
C ILE A 233 21.47 -0.52 13.18
N ILE A 234 22.52 0.07 12.62
CA ILE A 234 23.70 -0.64 12.11
C ILE A 234 24.96 -0.05 12.74
N ASP A 235 26.03 -0.84 12.79
CA ASP A 235 27.33 -0.34 13.23
C ASP A 235 28.14 0.26 12.07
N VAL A 236 29.32 0.77 12.40
CA VAL A 236 30.24 1.40 11.42
C VAL A 236 30.78 0.37 10.42
N GLN A 237 30.95 -0.90 10.82
CA GLN A 237 31.46 -1.94 9.94
C GLN A 237 30.44 -2.31 8.87
N MET A 238 29.19 -2.51 9.27
CA MET A 238 28.06 -2.72 8.37
C MET A 238 27.86 -1.51 7.46
N SER A 239 27.93 -0.28 7.99
CA SER A 239 27.85 0.93 7.17
C SER A 239 28.94 0.99 6.10
N ALA A 240 30.19 0.62 6.44
CA ALA A 240 31.28 0.56 5.47
C ALA A 240 30.98 -0.49 4.37
N ARG A 241 30.54 -1.69 4.75
CA ARG A 241 30.14 -2.75 3.82
C ARG A 241 29.02 -2.30 2.86
N LEU A 242 28.00 -1.61 3.37
CA LEU A 242 26.92 -1.07 2.54
C LEU A 242 27.39 0.03 1.57
N ASN A 243 28.35 0.86 1.97
CA ASN A 243 28.96 1.84 1.07
C ASN A 243 29.77 1.16 -0.06
N ASP A 244 30.47 0.07 0.24
CA ASP A 244 31.19 -0.71 -0.78
C ASP A 244 30.22 -1.36 -1.78
N ILE A 245 29.11 -1.92 -1.27
CA ILE A 245 28.01 -2.44 -2.10
C ILE A 245 27.41 -1.34 -2.99
N TYR A 246 27.16 -0.15 -2.44
CA TYR A 246 26.64 1.00 -3.19
C TYR A 246 27.59 1.41 -4.33
N ASP A 247 28.89 1.45 -4.06
CA ASP A 247 29.91 1.81 -5.05
C ASP A 247 30.07 0.74 -6.14
N PHE A 248 29.95 -0.53 -5.75
CA PHE A 248 29.88 -1.65 -6.68
C PHE A 248 28.64 -1.55 -7.57
N ARG A 249 27.45 -1.37 -6.99
CA ARG A 249 26.19 -1.17 -7.73
C ARG A 249 26.31 0.01 -8.71
N ASN A 250 26.87 1.14 -8.31
CA ASN A 250 27.09 2.27 -9.22
C ASN A 250 28.01 1.92 -10.39
N ARG A 251 29.00 1.04 -10.17
CA ARG A 251 29.84 0.52 -11.26
C ARG A 251 29.04 -0.37 -12.20
N VAL A 252 28.22 -1.27 -11.66
CA VAL A 252 27.36 -2.19 -12.42
C VAL A 252 26.26 -1.44 -13.19
N ILE A 253 25.64 -0.40 -12.63
CA ILE A 253 24.51 0.29 -13.27
C ILE A 253 25.01 1.39 -14.21
N HIS A 254 25.89 2.27 -13.73
CA HIS A 254 26.25 3.48 -14.49
C HIS A 254 27.54 3.34 -15.29
N ARG A 255 28.39 2.37 -14.95
CA ARG A 255 29.72 2.22 -15.58
C ARG A 255 29.95 0.84 -16.19
N TYR A 256 28.92 0.02 -16.38
CA TYR A 256 29.07 -1.31 -16.97
C TYR A 256 29.81 -1.26 -18.31
N ILE A 257 29.35 -0.37 -19.21
CA ILE A 257 29.89 -0.21 -20.56
C ILE A 257 31.28 0.45 -20.54
N ILE A 258 31.52 1.40 -19.63
CA ILE A 258 32.73 2.23 -19.58
C ILE A 258 33.74 1.76 -18.52
N SER A 259 33.63 0.53 -18.05
CA SER A 259 34.58 -0.06 -17.11
C SER A 259 34.97 -1.47 -17.54
N LEU A 260 35.98 -2.04 -16.87
CA LEU A 260 36.47 -3.39 -17.15
C LEU A 260 35.65 -4.49 -16.46
N ILE A 261 34.54 -4.13 -15.79
CA ILE A 261 33.69 -5.09 -15.09
C ILE A 261 33.08 -6.07 -16.10
N ARG A 262 33.13 -7.35 -15.77
CA ARG A 262 32.51 -8.43 -16.56
C ARG A 262 31.38 -9.03 -15.75
N THR A 263 30.41 -9.64 -16.42
CA THR A 263 29.29 -10.33 -15.75
C THR A 263 29.75 -11.34 -14.70
N ARG A 264 30.83 -12.09 -14.98
CA ARG A 264 31.40 -13.05 -14.01
C ARG A 264 31.88 -12.39 -12.71
N ASP A 265 32.25 -11.11 -12.75
CA ASP A 265 32.72 -10.36 -11.59
C ASP A 265 31.53 -9.90 -10.72
N ILE A 266 30.30 -9.98 -11.26
CA ILE A 266 29.05 -9.65 -10.56
C ILE A 266 28.54 -10.83 -9.73
N ILE A 267 28.77 -12.06 -10.18
CA ILE A 267 28.23 -13.28 -9.55
C ILE A 267 28.65 -13.38 -8.06
N PRO A 268 29.92 -13.22 -7.67
CA PRO A 268 30.30 -13.28 -6.25
C PRO A 268 29.69 -12.14 -5.43
N ALA A 269 29.62 -10.93 -6.02
CA ALA A 269 29.05 -9.76 -5.36
C ALA A 269 27.54 -9.88 -5.12
N VAL A 270 26.81 -10.65 -5.95
CA VAL A 270 25.40 -10.98 -5.72
C VAL A 270 25.24 -11.80 -4.43
N GLY A 271 26.11 -12.77 -4.17
CA GLY A 271 26.08 -13.52 -2.91
C GLY A 271 26.26 -12.61 -1.70
N GLU A 272 27.31 -11.78 -1.71
CA GLU A 272 27.59 -10.83 -0.62
C GLU A 272 26.46 -9.81 -0.40
N LEU A 273 25.78 -9.42 -1.48
CA LEU A 273 24.66 -8.50 -1.45
C LEU A 273 23.41 -9.14 -0.84
N LEU A 274 23.07 -10.38 -1.22
CA LEU A 274 21.93 -11.10 -0.66
C LEU A 274 22.15 -11.40 0.83
N ASP A 275 23.38 -11.72 1.23
CA ASP A 275 23.74 -11.88 2.64
C ASP A 275 23.53 -10.57 3.43
N ALA A 276 24.01 -9.44 2.89
CA ALA A 276 23.79 -8.13 3.51
C ALA A 276 22.30 -7.78 3.60
N GLN A 277 21.54 -8.10 2.56
CA GLN A 277 20.10 -7.89 2.50
C GLN A 277 19.35 -8.67 3.58
N GLU A 278 19.73 -9.93 3.84
CA GLU A 278 19.16 -10.71 4.93
C GLU A 278 19.58 -10.21 6.32
N GLU A 279 20.85 -9.83 6.50
CA GLU A 279 21.32 -9.25 7.76
C GLU A 279 20.55 -7.99 8.15
N ILE A 280 20.32 -7.07 7.20
CA ILE A 280 19.54 -5.86 7.44
C ILE A 280 18.05 -6.18 7.69
N ARG A 281 17.48 -7.16 6.99
CA ARG A 281 16.10 -7.62 7.25
C ARG A 281 15.94 -8.15 8.68
N LEU A 282 16.94 -8.87 9.20
CA LEU A 282 16.93 -9.36 10.58
C LEU A 282 17.07 -8.23 11.60
N VAL A 283 17.84 -7.18 11.29
CA VAL A 283 17.89 -5.96 12.12
C VAL A 283 16.50 -5.30 12.19
N LEU A 284 15.83 -5.12 11.05
CA LEU A 284 14.47 -4.59 11.00
C LEU A 284 13.52 -5.43 11.87
N ARG A 285 13.54 -6.76 11.70
CA ARG A 285 12.74 -7.69 12.51
C ARG A 285 12.97 -7.50 14.01
N GLY A 286 14.22 -7.27 14.43
CA GLY A 286 14.55 -7.00 15.83
C GLY A 286 13.92 -5.71 16.36
N LEU A 287 13.77 -4.68 15.52
CA LEU A 287 13.09 -3.43 15.88
C LEU A 287 11.57 -3.61 15.93
N GLU A 288 10.99 -4.32 14.97
CA GLU A 288 9.57 -4.68 14.96
C GLU A 288 9.21 -5.44 16.25
N ASP A 289 9.99 -6.49 16.58
CA ASP A 289 9.78 -7.29 17.78
C ASP A 289 9.87 -6.47 19.08
N ARG A 290 10.68 -5.40 19.12
CA ARG A 290 10.76 -4.48 20.27
C ARG A 290 9.58 -3.53 20.39
N GLN A 291 8.93 -3.22 19.27
CA GLN A 291 7.76 -2.34 19.20
C GLN A 291 6.46 -3.10 19.50
N ILE A 292 6.42 -4.42 19.23
CA ILE A 292 5.27 -5.27 19.57
C ILE A 292 4.90 -5.15 21.06
N GLY A 293 3.61 -4.94 21.32
CA GLY A 293 3.06 -4.82 22.68
C GLY A 293 3.29 -3.46 23.34
N ARG A 294 3.91 -2.49 22.64
CA ARG A 294 3.97 -1.09 23.09
C ARG A 294 2.62 -0.41 22.86
N SER A 295 2.37 0.68 23.59
CA SER A 295 1.16 1.50 23.40
C SER A 295 1.29 2.52 22.26
N PHE A 296 2.40 2.51 21.53
CA PHE A 296 2.74 3.45 20.48
C PHE A 296 3.46 2.74 19.32
N GLY A 297 3.50 3.39 18.18
CA GLY A 297 4.18 2.94 16.97
C GLY A 297 3.33 1.97 16.15
N ILE A 298 3.76 1.75 14.90
CA ILE A 298 3.00 1.01 13.88
C ILE A 298 2.70 -0.42 14.33
N TYR A 299 3.67 -1.07 14.98
CA TYR A 299 3.55 -2.42 15.52
C TYR A 299 3.18 -2.45 17.01
N GLY A 300 2.83 -1.31 17.61
CA GLY A 300 2.52 -1.23 19.04
C GLY A 300 1.11 -1.72 19.37
N ARG A 301 0.12 -0.82 19.19
CA ARG A 301 -1.25 -1.05 19.64
C ARG A 301 -1.96 -2.08 18.79
N GLY A 302 -2.45 -3.15 19.43
CA GLY A 302 -3.31 -4.15 18.80
C GLY A 302 -2.57 -5.15 17.91
N PHE A 303 -1.27 -4.96 17.66
CA PHE A 303 -0.48 -5.93 16.93
C PHE A 303 -0.16 -7.14 17.82
N LYS A 304 -0.44 -8.33 17.29
CA LYS A 304 -0.04 -9.60 17.89
C LYS A 304 0.80 -10.34 16.88
N ARG A 305 1.95 -10.85 17.32
CA ARG A 305 2.70 -11.80 16.48
C ARG A 305 1.81 -13.02 16.26
N LEU A 306 1.55 -13.34 15.00
CA LEU A 306 0.88 -14.58 14.64
C LEU A 306 1.92 -15.71 14.71
N ASP A 307 1.58 -16.78 15.41
CA ASP A 307 2.37 -18.01 15.42
C ASP A 307 2.07 -18.81 14.14
N GLY A 308 2.52 -18.30 13.00
CA GLY A 308 2.34 -18.90 11.68
C GLY A 308 1.75 -17.95 10.64
N TYR A 309 1.71 -18.43 9.39
CA TYR A 309 1.08 -17.71 8.30
C TYR A 309 -0.41 -18.06 8.25
N ASP A 310 -1.27 -17.09 8.55
CA ASP A 310 -2.70 -17.18 8.27
C ASP A 310 -2.91 -17.10 6.74
N GLU A 311 -3.72 -17.99 6.18
CA GLU A 311 -4.06 -17.98 4.75
C GLU A 311 -4.61 -16.62 4.32
N VAL A 312 -5.33 -15.93 5.21
CA VAL A 312 -5.84 -14.58 4.97
C VAL A 312 -4.71 -13.57 4.83
N GLU A 313 -3.70 -13.63 5.70
CA GLU A 313 -2.55 -12.73 5.65
C GLU A 313 -1.69 -12.97 4.41
N ILE A 314 -1.54 -14.24 4.00
CA ILE A 314 -0.91 -14.58 2.71
C ILE A 314 -1.68 -13.91 1.58
N LYS A 315 -3.00 -14.12 1.48
CA LYS A 315 -3.84 -13.50 0.44
C LYS A 315 -3.80 -11.97 0.46
N ARG A 316 -3.62 -11.34 1.63
CA ARG A 316 -3.45 -9.88 1.74
C ARG A 316 -2.13 -9.44 1.16
N ALA A 317 -1.04 -10.12 1.47
CA ALA A 317 0.27 -9.87 0.86
C ALA A 317 0.24 -10.12 -0.66
N GLU A 318 -0.47 -11.15 -1.13
CA GLU A 318 -0.70 -11.39 -2.55
C GLU A 318 -1.47 -10.25 -3.22
N SER A 319 -2.51 -9.73 -2.57
CA SER A 319 -3.27 -8.58 -3.07
C SER A 319 -2.41 -7.32 -3.13
N MET A 320 -1.57 -7.06 -2.12
CA MET A 320 -0.61 -5.97 -2.13
C MET A 320 0.37 -6.08 -3.32
N ALA A 321 0.87 -7.29 -3.60
CA ALA A 321 1.73 -7.54 -4.75
C ALA A 321 0.98 -7.27 -6.07
N ASN A 322 -0.26 -7.74 -6.22
CA ASN A 322 -1.07 -7.50 -7.41
C ASN A 322 -1.32 -6.01 -7.65
N ASP A 323 -1.71 -5.27 -6.60
CA ASP A 323 -1.94 -3.82 -6.66
C ASP A 323 -0.68 -3.05 -7.07
N LYS A 324 0.50 -3.56 -6.73
CA LYS A 324 1.77 -2.94 -7.09
C LYS A 324 2.25 -3.30 -8.50
N HIS A 325 2.17 -4.57 -8.88
CA HIS A 325 2.66 -5.05 -10.16
C HIS A 325 1.82 -4.53 -11.31
N VAL A 326 0.49 -4.61 -11.18
CA VAL A 326 -0.46 -4.23 -12.23
C VAL A 326 -0.12 -4.90 -13.58
N LEU A 327 0.35 -6.15 -13.52
CA LEU A 327 0.77 -6.93 -14.68
C LEU A 327 0.30 -8.38 -14.55
N ASP A 328 -0.37 -8.88 -15.58
CA ASP A 328 -0.97 -10.22 -15.60
C ASP A 328 0.04 -11.33 -15.30
N ARG A 329 1.27 -11.21 -15.79
CA ARG A 329 2.32 -12.21 -15.56
C ARG A 329 2.74 -12.39 -14.10
N PHE A 330 2.55 -11.34 -13.28
CA PHE A 330 2.87 -11.36 -11.84
C PHE A 330 1.60 -11.49 -10.98
N ARG A 331 0.43 -11.63 -11.62
CA ARG A 331 -0.84 -11.71 -10.94
C ARG A 331 -0.95 -13.02 -10.17
N ARG A 332 -1.16 -12.91 -8.87
CA ARG A 332 -1.46 -14.03 -7.99
C ARG A 332 -2.98 -14.25 -7.94
N LYS A 333 -3.40 -15.52 -8.02
CA LYS A 333 -4.81 -15.89 -7.98
C LYS A 333 -5.34 -15.83 -6.56
N ILE A 334 -6.32 -14.97 -6.32
CA ILE A 334 -6.94 -14.79 -5.00
C ILE A 334 -8.40 -15.28 -5.09
N ALA A 335 -8.63 -16.51 -4.65
CA ALA A 335 -9.97 -17.07 -4.58
C ALA A 335 -10.73 -16.53 -3.35
N MET A 336 -11.95 -16.02 -3.60
CA MET A 336 -12.95 -15.78 -2.56
C MET A 336 -13.48 -17.15 -2.12
N GLY A 337 -13.30 -17.50 -0.85
CA GLY A 337 -13.70 -18.82 -0.31
C GLY A 337 -15.19 -19.01 -0.13
#